data_AF-A0A0A0F2Y3-F1
#
_entry.id   AF-A0A0A0F2Y3-F1
#
_cell.length_a   1.000
_cell.length_b   1.000
_cell.length_c   1.000
_cell.angle_alpha   90.00
_cell.angle_beta   90.00
_cell.angle_gamma   90.00
#
_symmetry.space_group_name_H-M   'P 1'
#
loop_
_entity.id
_entity.type
_entity.pdbx_description
1 polymer ?
#
loop_
_entity_poly.entity_id
_entity_poly.type
_entity_poly.pdbx_seq_one_letter_code
_entity_poly.pdbx_strand_id
1 'polypeptide(L)'
;MRSANAALRQAGAFRPYPTELAAAKAWRGEVLPVADDHGVEIGALITRTPDGNYHLGGAYSAGAYDNCNGLLEHGPYTQGELVAYVHTHPYPGGWVGKDRGYSWGQTPDDVVGANMGAGIGSGDLVSAFTVRKNAYIADSAGLHGWVYDDYMALLEQDRLRVVRLGESYVTY
;
A
#
# COMPACT_ATOMS: atom_id res chain seq x y z
N MET A 1 16.05 2.71 5.62
CA MET A 1 16.26 1.26 5.86
C MET A 1 16.73 0.93 7.29
N ARG A 2 18.01 1.14 7.64
CA ARG A 2 18.53 0.77 8.98
C ARG A 2 17.81 1.47 10.13
N SER A 3 17.60 2.79 10.03
CA SER A 3 16.88 3.59 11.02
C SER A 3 15.45 3.09 11.24
N ALA A 4 14.70 2.86 10.15
CA ALA A 4 13.32 2.36 10.22
C ALA A 4 13.23 0.97 10.88
N ASN A 5 14.11 0.04 10.49
CA ASN A 5 14.18 -1.27 11.13
C ASN A 5 14.66 -1.20 12.59
N ALA A 6 15.40 -0.17 12.99
CA ALA A 6 15.77 0.05 14.38
C ALA A 6 14.57 0.58 15.20
N ALA A 7 13.83 1.56 14.67
CA ALA A 7 12.61 2.08 15.28
C ALA A 7 11.58 0.96 15.52
N LEU A 8 11.31 0.13 14.48
CA LEU A 8 10.42 -1.02 14.60
C LEU A 8 10.88 -2.04 15.67
N ARG A 9 12.20 -2.26 15.82
CA ARG A 9 12.72 -3.15 16.88
C ARG A 9 12.55 -2.55 18.26
N GLN A 10 12.85 -1.25 18.42
CA GLN A 10 12.72 -0.54 19.69
C GLN A 10 11.26 -0.49 20.16
N ALA A 11 10.32 -0.31 19.25
CA ALA A 11 8.89 -0.34 19.52
C ALA A 11 8.31 -1.76 19.71
N GLY A 12 9.12 -2.81 19.49
CA GLY A 12 8.62 -4.19 19.50
C GLY A 12 7.61 -4.49 18.39
N ALA A 13 7.69 -3.77 17.27
CA ALA A 13 6.75 -3.85 16.16
C ALA A 13 6.98 -5.07 15.24
N PHE A 14 8.12 -5.75 15.32
CA PHE A 14 8.35 -7.05 14.66
C PHE A 14 7.71 -8.19 15.47
N ARG A 15 6.39 -8.14 15.60
CA ARG A 15 5.56 -9.11 16.33
C ARG A 15 4.36 -9.52 15.47
N PRO A 16 3.69 -10.62 15.80
CA PRO A 16 2.37 -10.92 15.23
C PRO A 16 1.36 -9.84 15.60
N TYR A 17 0.53 -9.48 14.62
CA TYR A 17 -0.62 -8.62 14.77
C TYR A 17 -1.91 -9.42 14.54
N PRO A 18 -2.99 -9.12 15.28
CA PRO A 18 -4.27 -9.81 15.10
C PRO A 18 -4.99 -9.41 13.80
N THR A 19 -4.64 -8.25 13.23
CA THR A 19 -5.23 -7.75 11.98
C THR A 19 -4.19 -7.05 11.11
N GLU A 20 -4.45 -7.05 9.81
CA GLU A 20 -3.66 -6.32 8.81
C GLU A 20 -3.57 -4.81 9.14
N LEU A 21 -4.71 -4.20 9.47
CA LEU A 21 -4.79 -2.79 9.87
C LEU A 21 -3.95 -2.47 11.11
N ALA A 22 -3.88 -3.39 12.09
CA ALA A 22 -3.05 -3.18 13.28
C ALA A 22 -1.56 -3.17 12.93
N ALA A 23 -1.12 -4.02 12.00
CA ALA A 23 0.24 -4.00 11.49
C ALA A 23 0.55 -2.68 10.75
N ALA A 24 -0.36 -2.23 9.87
CA ALA A 24 -0.21 -0.97 9.14
C ALA A 24 -0.19 0.27 10.06
N LYS A 25 -1.00 0.28 11.13
CA LYS A 25 -0.99 1.35 12.15
C LYS A 25 0.33 1.41 12.91
N ALA A 26 0.89 0.25 13.28
CA ALA A 26 2.21 0.18 13.90
C ALA A 26 3.30 0.69 12.95
N TRP A 27 3.25 0.31 11.68
CA TRP A 27 4.17 0.83 10.66
C TRP A 27 4.14 2.36 10.59
N ARG A 28 2.93 2.96 10.48
CA ARG A 28 2.79 4.42 10.46
C ARG A 28 3.43 5.07 11.68
N GLY A 29 3.13 4.59 12.88
CA GLY A 29 3.61 5.19 14.13
C GLY A 29 5.13 5.24 14.22
N GLU A 30 5.81 4.17 13.76
CA GLU A 30 7.25 4.02 13.95
C GLU A 30 8.09 4.45 12.74
N VAL A 31 7.55 4.34 11.52
CA VAL A 31 8.33 4.53 10.29
C VAL A 31 8.08 5.88 9.65
N LEU A 32 6.88 6.47 9.76
CA LEU A 32 6.60 7.78 9.17
C LEU A 32 7.57 8.87 9.69
N PRO A 33 7.86 8.99 11.00
CA PRO A 33 8.82 9.99 11.47
C PRO A 33 10.23 9.79 10.89
N VAL A 34 10.61 8.55 10.60
CA VAL A 34 11.90 8.21 9.98
C VAL A 34 11.91 8.55 8.49
N ALA A 35 10.79 8.33 7.80
CA ALA A 35 10.60 8.71 6.41
C ALA A 35 10.66 10.24 6.25
N ASP A 36 9.97 10.97 7.14
CA ASP A 36 9.96 12.43 7.19
C ASP A 36 11.37 13.00 7.43
N ASP A 37 12.11 12.48 8.41
CA ASP A 37 13.48 12.93 8.73
C ASP A 37 14.45 12.72 7.57
N HIS A 38 14.31 11.61 6.85
CA HIS A 38 15.19 11.28 5.74
C HIS A 38 14.71 11.79 4.37
N GLY A 39 13.47 12.28 4.27
CA GLY A 39 12.87 12.66 2.99
C GLY A 39 12.83 11.52 1.98
N VAL A 40 12.40 10.33 2.39
CA VAL A 40 12.27 9.16 1.50
C VAL A 40 11.03 8.35 1.84
N GLU A 41 10.41 7.73 0.83
CA GLU A 41 9.38 6.72 1.08
C GLU A 41 10.01 5.42 1.57
N ILE A 42 9.38 4.84 2.58
CA ILE A 42 9.79 3.57 3.17
C ILE A 42 8.56 2.68 3.24
N GLY A 43 8.68 1.46 2.74
CA GLY A 43 7.61 0.47 2.75
C GLY A 43 8.00 -0.87 3.35
N ALA A 44 7.00 -1.71 3.55
CA ALA A 44 7.13 -3.10 3.93
C ALA A 44 5.98 -3.92 3.36
N LEU A 45 6.26 -5.21 3.18
CA LEU A 45 5.24 -6.22 2.88
C LEU A 45 4.53 -6.63 4.16
N ILE A 46 3.22 -6.90 4.08
CA ILE A 46 2.45 -7.47 5.18
C ILE A 46 2.05 -8.89 4.78
N THR A 47 2.42 -9.86 5.61
CA THR A 47 2.14 -11.26 5.35
C THR A 47 1.22 -11.85 6.40
N ARG A 48 0.30 -12.71 5.96
CA ARG A 48 -0.56 -13.50 6.83
C ARG A 48 0.11 -14.84 7.10
N THR A 49 0.34 -15.16 8.35
CA THR A 49 0.95 -16.42 8.79
C THR A 49 -0.10 -17.54 8.89
N PRO A 50 0.29 -18.83 8.89
CA PRO A 50 -0.64 -19.96 8.94
C PRO A 50 -1.55 -20.00 10.18
N ASP A 51 -1.12 -19.38 11.27
CA ASP A 51 -1.90 -19.21 12.51
C ASP A 51 -2.92 -18.06 12.43
N GLY A 52 -3.01 -17.37 11.28
CA GLY A 52 -3.95 -16.29 11.02
C GLY A 52 -3.50 -14.91 11.46
N ASN A 53 -2.30 -14.77 12.05
CA ASN A 53 -1.73 -13.48 12.41
C ASN A 53 -1.11 -12.76 11.20
N TYR A 54 -0.75 -11.50 11.40
CA TYR A 54 -0.15 -10.64 10.38
C TYR A 54 1.23 -10.17 10.82
N HIS A 55 2.19 -10.14 9.90
CA HIS A 55 3.57 -9.77 10.18
C HIS A 55 4.04 -8.70 9.19
N LEU A 56 4.79 -7.73 9.72
CA LEU A 56 5.54 -6.79 8.89
C LEU A 56 6.84 -7.44 8.41
N GLY A 57 7.09 -7.33 7.11
CA GLY A 57 8.42 -7.48 6.55
C GLY A 57 9.38 -6.41 7.07
N GLY A 58 10.67 -6.61 6.82
CA GLY A 58 11.66 -5.56 7.05
C GLY A 58 11.42 -4.37 6.12
N ALA A 59 11.86 -3.19 6.54
CA ALA A 59 11.76 -2.00 5.74
C ALA A 59 12.51 -2.11 4.41
N TYR A 60 11.91 -1.55 3.37
CA TYR A 60 12.40 -1.36 2.01
C TYR A 60 12.28 0.11 1.60
N SER A 61 13.19 0.59 0.77
CA SER A 61 13.13 1.92 0.14
C SER A 61 14.04 1.92 -1.07
N ALA A 62 13.58 2.53 -2.16
CA ALA A 62 14.40 2.82 -3.34
C ALA A 62 15.23 4.12 -3.17
N GLY A 63 15.10 4.81 -2.03
CA GLY A 63 15.75 6.10 -1.77
C GLY A 63 15.08 7.28 -2.48
N ALA A 64 13.88 7.08 -3.03
CA ALA A 64 13.09 8.14 -3.66
C ALA A 64 12.15 8.81 -2.65
N TYR A 65 11.85 10.08 -2.91
CA TYR A 65 11.00 10.92 -2.06
C TYR A 65 9.50 10.67 -2.29
N ASP A 66 9.12 10.20 -3.47
CA ASP A 66 7.74 10.17 -3.99
C ASP A 66 7.31 8.80 -4.54
N ASN A 67 8.10 7.76 -4.30
CA ASN A 67 7.72 6.39 -4.63
C ASN A 67 8.53 5.33 -3.83
N CYS A 68 7.92 4.16 -3.66
CA CYS A 68 8.55 2.96 -3.11
C CYS A 68 8.73 1.86 -4.16
N ASN A 69 9.13 2.22 -5.39
CA ASN A 69 9.26 1.27 -6.51
C ASN A 69 10.18 0.09 -6.19
N GLY A 70 9.78 -1.11 -6.62
CA GLY A 70 10.50 -2.36 -6.32
C GLY A 70 10.14 -3.00 -4.98
N LEU A 71 9.25 -2.40 -4.18
CA LEU A 71 8.84 -2.96 -2.89
C LEU A 71 8.21 -4.35 -3.03
N LEU A 72 7.34 -4.55 -4.02
CA LEU A 72 6.64 -5.83 -4.21
C LEU A 72 7.59 -6.94 -4.70
N GLU A 73 8.64 -6.57 -5.44
CA GLU A 73 9.62 -7.47 -6.04
C GLU A 73 10.82 -7.77 -5.13
N HIS A 74 11.20 -6.81 -4.28
CA HIS A 74 12.46 -6.82 -3.53
C HIS A 74 12.29 -6.56 -2.03
N GLY A 75 11.08 -6.25 -1.59
CA GLY A 75 10.76 -6.03 -0.19
C GLY A 75 11.10 -7.25 0.66
N PRO A 76 11.72 -7.08 1.85
CA PRO A 76 12.00 -8.19 2.75
C PRO A 76 10.71 -8.93 3.12
N TYR A 77 10.67 -10.21 2.78
CA TYR A 77 9.51 -11.07 2.98
C TYR A 77 9.59 -11.83 4.31
N THR A 78 8.45 -11.95 5.00
CA THR A 78 8.28 -12.85 6.14
C THR A 78 7.44 -14.05 5.70
N GLN A 79 7.77 -15.27 6.15
CA GLN A 79 7.03 -16.49 5.80
C GLN A 79 5.51 -16.32 5.97
N GLY A 80 4.72 -16.85 5.02
CA GLY A 80 3.27 -16.74 5.02
C GLY A 80 2.72 -16.49 3.62
N GLU A 81 1.54 -15.90 3.54
CA GLU A 81 0.92 -15.36 2.33
C GLU A 81 1.09 -13.84 2.30
N LEU A 82 1.56 -13.27 1.18
CA LEU A 82 1.49 -11.83 0.96
C LEU A 82 0.05 -11.39 0.85
N VAL A 83 -0.42 -10.49 1.72
CA VAL A 83 -1.80 -9.99 1.72
C VAL A 83 -1.89 -8.51 1.43
N ALA A 84 -0.88 -7.74 1.84
CA ALA A 84 -0.83 -6.31 1.61
C ALA A 84 0.61 -5.79 1.53
N TYR A 85 0.74 -4.52 1.19
CA TYR A 85 1.94 -3.74 1.48
C TYR A 85 1.54 -2.44 2.17
N VAL A 86 2.50 -1.84 2.87
CA VAL A 86 2.38 -0.51 3.47
C VAL A 86 3.59 0.32 3.09
N HIS A 87 3.41 1.61 2.79
CA HIS A 87 4.51 2.55 2.69
C HIS A 87 4.14 3.93 3.23
N THR A 88 5.15 4.79 3.36
CA THR A 88 5.00 6.16 3.86
C THR A 88 5.07 7.17 2.73
N HIS A 89 4.28 8.24 2.79
CA HIS A 89 4.54 9.49 2.07
C HIS A 89 5.11 10.52 3.04
N PRO A 90 6.36 11.00 2.85
CA PRO A 90 6.97 12.01 3.72
C PRO A 90 6.41 13.43 3.50
N TYR A 91 5.26 13.53 2.83
CA TYR A 91 4.52 14.76 2.58
C TYR A 91 3.01 14.48 2.53
N PRO A 92 2.17 15.46 2.92
CA PRO A 92 0.73 15.31 2.83
C PRO A 92 0.27 15.17 1.37
N GLY A 93 -0.60 14.21 1.10
CA GLY A 93 -1.30 14.12 -0.18
C GLY A 93 -0.47 13.53 -1.33
N GLY A 94 0.55 12.72 -1.03
CA GLY A 94 1.17 11.85 -2.03
C GLY A 94 0.11 11.04 -2.78
N TRP A 95 0.27 10.99 -4.09
CA TRP A 95 -0.81 11.02 -5.07
C TRP A 95 -1.61 9.71 -5.18
N VAL A 96 -2.49 9.44 -4.22
CA VAL A 96 -3.65 8.54 -4.42
C VAL A 96 -4.58 9.09 -5.53
N GLY A 97 -4.49 10.41 -5.79
CA GLY A 97 -5.44 11.18 -6.59
C GLY A 97 -5.39 11.03 -8.12
N LYS A 98 -4.51 10.18 -8.69
CA LYS A 98 -4.50 9.85 -10.13
C LYS A 98 -4.77 8.37 -10.42
N ASP A 99 -5.10 7.59 -9.40
CA ASP A 99 -5.39 6.19 -9.60
C ASP A 99 -6.61 6.02 -10.52
N ARG A 100 -6.44 5.13 -11.50
CA ARG A 100 -7.41 4.87 -12.56
C ARG A 100 -8.73 4.36 -11.97
N GLY A 101 -9.82 4.55 -12.73
CA GLY A 101 -11.03 3.77 -12.54
C GLY A 101 -11.17 2.63 -13.53
N TYR A 102 -11.77 1.54 -13.08
CA TYR A 102 -12.06 0.37 -13.89
C TYR A 102 -13.58 0.20 -14.01
N SER A 103 -14.02 -0.41 -15.10
CA SER A 103 -15.38 -0.94 -15.21
C SER A 103 -15.41 -2.40 -14.71
N TRP A 104 -16.59 -2.91 -14.39
CA TRP A 104 -16.74 -4.32 -14.03
C TRP A 104 -16.17 -5.25 -15.11
N GLY A 105 -15.33 -6.20 -14.70
CA GLY A 105 -14.65 -7.15 -15.59
C GLY A 105 -13.39 -6.62 -16.29
N GLN A 106 -13.03 -5.34 -16.12
CA GLN A 106 -11.74 -4.83 -16.60
C GLN A 106 -10.61 -5.17 -15.64
N THR A 107 -9.44 -5.41 -16.24
CA THR A 107 -8.17 -5.67 -15.57
C THR A 107 -7.14 -4.62 -15.98
N PRO A 108 -6.01 -4.50 -15.27
CA PRO A 108 -4.91 -3.63 -15.70
C PRO A 108 -4.35 -3.98 -17.08
N ASP A 109 -4.34 -5.28 -17.41
CA ASP A 109 -3.80 -5.80 -18.68
C ASP A 109 -4.64 -5.37 -19.89
N ASP A 110 -5.96 -5.13 -19.71
CA ASP A 110 -6.87 -4.70 -20.78
C ASP A 110 -6.56 -3.31 -21.35
N VAL A 111 -5.61 -2.59 -20.74
CA VAL A 111 -5.28 -1.20 -21.07
C VAL A 111 -3.82 -1.04 -21.51
N VAL A 112 -3.02 -2.12 -21.49
CA VAL A 112 -1.63 -2.09 -21.95
C VAL A 112 -1.61 -1.81 -23.46
N GLY A 113 -1.28 -0.57 -23.83
CA GLY A 113 -1.21 -0.11 -25.22
C GLY A 113 -2.37 0.78 -25.70
N ALA A 114 -3.42 0.97 -24.88
CA ALA A 114 -4.39 2.04 -25.12
C ALA A 114 -3.83 3.33 -24.52
N ASN A 115 -3.75 4.41 -25.33
CA ASN A 115 -3.37 5.75 -24.89
C ASN A 115 -3.91 6.02 -23.47
N MET A 116 -3.01 6.07 -22.49
CA MET A 116 -3.37 6.40 -21.12
C MET A 116 -3.85 7.86 -21.17
N GLY A 117 -5.18 8.05 -21.23
CA GLY A 117 -5.79 9.37 -21.32
C GLY A 117 -5.21 10.30 -20.25
N ALA A 118 -5.14 11.59 -20.56
CA ALA A 118 -4.59 12.60 -19.65
C ALA A 118 -5.24 12.46 -18.26
N GLY A 119 -4.46 12.00 -17.27
CA GLY A 119 -4.94 11.75 -15.91
C GLY A 119 -4.83 10.29 -15.42
N ILE A 120 -4.41 9.36 -16.27
CA ILE A 120 -4.07 7.98 -15.89
C ILE A 120 -2.56 7.88 -15.67
N GLY A 121 -2.14 7.53 -14.46
CA GLY A 121 -0.75 7.21 -14.12
C GLY A 121 -0.68 5.96 -13.25
N SER A 122 0.43 5.24 -13.31
CA SER A 122 0.77 4.23 -12.31
C SER A 122 0.86 4.92 -10.94
N GLY A 123 0.10 4.44 -9.98
CA GLY A 123 0.10 4.91 -8.60
C GLY A 123 0.01 3.73 -7.64
N ASP A 124 -0.12 4.04 -6.35
CA ASP A 124 -0.18 3.03 -5.30
C ASP A 124 -1.32 2.05 -5.56
N LEU A 125 -2.54 2.55 -5.76
CA LEU A 125 -3.71 1.67 -5.87
C LEU A 125 -3.74 0.90 -7.18
N VAL A 126 -3.17 1.45 -8.27
CA VAL A 126 -3.00 0.68 -9.51
C VAL A 126 -2.06 -0.50 -9.29
N SER A 127 -0.97 -0.31 -8.54
CA SER A 127 -0.03 -1.38 -8.19
C SER A 127 -0.73 -2.45 -7.36
N ALA A 128 -1.46 -2.04 -6.32
CA ALA A 128 -2.25 -2.91 -5.46
C ALA A 128 -3.29 -3.74 -6.24
N PHE A 129 -4.05 -3.09 -7.13
CA PHE A 129 -5.03 -3.75 -7.98
C PHE A 129 -4.39 -4.75 -8.96
N THR A 130 -3.23 -4.41 -9.53
CA THR A 130 -2.48 -5.30 -10.44
C THR A 130 -2.03 -6.58 -9.76
N VAL A 131 -1.52 -6.50 -8.53
CA VAL A 131 -1.10 -7.69 -7.79
C VAL A 131 -2.22 -8.34 -6.98
N ARG A 132 -3.42 -7.75 -6.98
CA ARG A 132 -4.60 -8.19 -6.23
C ARG A 132 -4.31 -8.29 -4.72
N LYS A 133 -3.74 -7.22 -4.16
CA LYS A 133 -3.37 -7.10 -2.74
C LYS A 133 -3.89 -5.81 -2.15
N ASN A 134 -4.02 -5.75 -0.84
CA ASN A 134 -4.40 -4.52 -0.16
C ASN A 134 -3.20 -3.56 -0.11
N ALA A 135 -3.48 -2.26 0.02
CA ALA A 135 -2.47 -1.23 0.14
C ALA A 135 -2.77 -0.32 1.32
N TYR A 136 -1.71 0.05 2.03
CA TYR A 136 -1.77 1.04 3.09
C TYR A 136 -0.74 2.14 2.84
N ILE A 137 -1.15 3.39 2.97
CA ILE A 137 -0.30 4.54 2.77
C ILE A 137 -0.35 5.40 4.04
N ALA A 138 0.81 5.61 4.64
CA ALA A 138 0.96 6.38 5.87
C ALA A 138 1.51 7.77 5.56
N ASP A 139 0.81 8.82 5.95
CA ASP A 139 1.29 10.19 5.79
C ASP A 139 0.90 11.07 6.99
N SER A 140 1.18 12.36 6.89
CA SER A 140 0.87 13.34 7.94
C SER A 140 -0.64 13.53 8.17
N ALA A 141 -1.50 13.20 7.21
CA ALA A 141 -2.96 13.25 7.35
C ALA A 141 -3.53 11.98 8.01
N GLY A 142 -2.88 10.83 7.90
CA GLY A 142 -3.33 9.63 8.59
C GLY A 142 -2.72 8.33 8.08
N LEU A 143 -3.40 7.21 8.38
CA LEU A 143 -3.20 5.96 7.67
C LEU A 143 -4.35 5.81 6.68
N HIS A 144 -4.03 5.60 5.43
CA HIS A 144 -5.03 5.37 4.41
C HIS A 144 -4.95 3.92 3.94
N GLY A 145 -6.10 3.29 3.74
CA GLY A 145 -6.18 1.89 3.32
C GLY A 145 -7.08 1.71 2.11
N TRP A 146 -6.68 0.78 1.28
CA TRP A 146 -7.42 0.27 0.13
C TRP A 146 -7.43 -1.25 0.18
N VAL A 147 -8.62 -1.84 0.09
CA VAL A 147 -8.82 -3.28 0.15
C VAL A 147 -9.31 -3.77 -1.20
N TYR A 148 -8.65 -4.78 -1.76
CA TYR A 148 -8.95 -5.29 -3.10
C TYR A 148 -10.39 -5.79 -3.20
N ASP A 149 -10.83 -6.62 -2.25
CA ASP A 149 -12.16 -7.21 -2.27
C ASP A 149 -13.27 -6.18 -2.09
N ASP A 150 -13.04 -5.13 -1.29
CA ASP A 150 -13.99 -4.03 -1.14
C ASP A 150 -14.16 -3.25 -2.45
N TYR A 151 -13.06 -3.01 -3.16
CA TYR A 151 -13.12 -2.38 -4.49
C TYR A 151 -13.83 -3.28 -5.51
N MET A 152 -13.57 -4.59 -5.50
CA MET A 152 -14.25 -5.52 -6.39
C MET A 152 -15.76 -5.59 -6.11
N ALA A 153 -16.17 -5.57 -4.85
CA ALA A 153 -17.57 -5.50 -4.47
C ALA A 153 -18.22 -4.19 -4.95
N LEU A 154 -17.51 -3.06 -4.84
CA LEU A 154 -17.99 -1.77 -5.36
C LEU A 154 -18.14 -1.80 -6.90
N LEU A 155 -17.16 -2.34 -7.62
CA LEU A 155 -17.27 -2.53 -9.07
C LEU A 155 -18.43 -3.43 -9.47
N GLU A 156 -18.67 -4.49 -8.70
CA GLU A 156 -19.78 -5.41 -8.94
C GLU A 156 -21.14 -4.76 -8.73
N GLN A 157 -21.26 -3.85 -7.75
CA GLN A 157 -22.48 -3.08 -7.51
C GLN A 157 -22.73 -2.04 -8.63
N ASP A 158 -21.66 -1.46 -9.17
CA ASP A 158 -21.70 -0.36 -10.13
C ASP A 158 -21.30 -0.77 -11.56
N ARG A 159 -21.78 -1.92 -12.04
CA ARG A 159 -21.38 -2.51 -13.34
C ARG A 159 -21.57 -1.63 -14.57
N LEU A 160 -22.36 -0.56 -14.46
CA LEU A 160 -22.70 0.34 -15.56
C LEU A 160 -21.76 1.56 -15.68
N ARG A 161 -20.83 1.75 -14.75
CA ARG A 161 -19.92 2.90 -14.77
C ARG A 161 -18.47 2.49 -14.49
N VAL A 162 -17.58 3.44 -14.76
CA VAL A 162 -16.21 3.41 -14.28
C VAL A 162 -16.21 3.83 -12.80
N VAL A 163 -15.56 3.03 -11.95
CA VAL A 163 -15.36 3.32 -10.53
C VAL A 163 -13.88 3.60 -10.30
N ARG A 164 -13.53 4.78 -9.79
CA ARG A 164 -12.13 5.11 -9.47
C ARG A 164 -11.66 4.29 -8.26
N LEU A 165 -10.42 3.81 -8.30
CA LEU A 165 -9.81 3.07 -7.17
C LEU A 165 -9.94 3.84 -5.85
N GLY A 166 -9.70 5.16 -5.90
CA GLY A 166 -9.83 6.06 -4.75
C GLY A 166 -11.24 6.17 -4.15
N GLU A 167 -12.30 5.73 -4.84
CA GLU A 167 -13.67 5.74 -4.27
C GLU A 167 -13.85 4.73 -3.13
N SER A 168 -13.03 3.67 -3.09
CA SER A 168 -13.01 2.66 -2.02
C SER A 168 -11.97 2.95 -0.92
N TYR A 169 -11.35 4.14 -0.96
CA TYR A 169 -10.26 4.50 -0.07
C TYR A 169 -10.77 4.97 1.29
N VAL A 170 -10.20 4.43 2.37
CA VAL A 170 -10.61 4.74 3.75
C VAL A 170 -9.43 5.32 4.53
N THR A 171 -9.67 6.38 5.32
CA THR A 171 -8.66 6.97 6.21
C THR A 171 -8.97 6.62 7.66
N TYR A 172 -7.94 6.23 8.42
CA TYR A 172 -7.99 5.70 9.78
C TYR A 172 -7.19 6.53 10.80
#